data_AF-A0A7K0C4K0-F1
#
_entry.id   AF-A0A7K0C4K0-F1
#
_cell.length_a   1.000
_cell.length_b   1.000
_cell.length_c   1.000
_cell.angle_alpha   90.00
_cell.angle_beta   90.00
_cell.angle_gamma   90.00
#
_symmetry.space_group_name_H-M   'P 1'
#
loop_
_entity.id
_entity.type
_entity.pdbx_description
1 polymer ?
#
loop_
_entity_poly.entity_id
_entity_poly.type
_entity_poly.pdbx_seq_one_letter_code
_entity_poly.pdbx_strand_id
1 'polypeptide(L)'
;MIDSLIRTFVPLIAGALLAQAAKYGLDLPEGTVTELVTVLSTAVYYALARLLERRLPKAGRLLLSLGLTRRSPVYRSPGGAA
;
A
#
# COMPACT_ATOMS: atom_id res chain seq x y z
N MET A 1 -4.27 -3.30 11.53
CA MET A 1 -3.81 -4.67 11.23
C MET A 1 -3.26 -4.78 9.81
N ILE A 2 -4.02 -4.40 8.76
CA ILE A 2 -3.52 -4.40 7.37
C ILE A 2 -2.31 -3.47 7.19
N ASP A 3 -2.32 -2.28 7.79
CA ASP A 3 -1.19 -1.33 7.73
C ASP A 3 0.12 -1.94 8.27
N SER A 4 0.02 -2.68 9.38
CA SER A 4 1.17 -3.41 9.94
C SER A 4 1.64 -4.54 9.02
N LEU A 5 0.72 -5.28 8.40
CA LEU A 5 1.07 -6.36 7.48
C LEU A 5 1.85 -5.82 6.26
N ILE A 6 1.36 -4.75 5.65
CA ILE A 6 1.98 -4.13 4.47
C ILE A 6 3.36 -3.58 4.83
N ARG A 7 3.49 -2.90 5.99
CA ARG A 7 4.77 -2.37 6.48
C ARG A 7 5.79 -3.44 6.87
N THR A 8 5.40 -4.70 7.02
CA THR A 8 6.32 -5.82 7.30
C THR A 8 6.67 -6.58 6.02
N PHE A 9 5.68 -6.99 5.23
CA PHE A 9 5.91 -7.86 4.08
C PHE A 9 6.51 -7.13 2.88
N VAL A 10 6.11 -5.88 2.63
CA VAL A 10 6.64 -5.10 1.50
C VAL A 10 8.17 -4.89 1.61
N PRO A 11 8.71 -4.36 2.71
CA PRO A 11 10.17 -4.23 2.84
C PRO A 11 10.90 -5.58 2.86
N LEU A 12 10.28 -6.64 3.39
CA LEU A 12 10.87 -7.99 3.38
C LEU A 12 11.01 -8.54 1.95
N ILE A 13 9.96 -8.45 1.14
CA ILE A 13 9.96 -8.90 -0.26
C ILE A 13 10.91 -8.03 -1.09
N ALA A 14 10.89 -6.72 -0.91
CA ALA A 14 11.81 -5.81 -1.58
C ALA A 14 13.28 -6.16 -1.26
N GLY A 15 13.62 -6.36 0.01
CA GLY A 15 14.96 -6.76 0.43
C GLY A 15 15.38 -8.11 -0.16
N ALA A 16 14.47 -9.09 -0.23
CA ALA A 16 14.75 -10.39 -0.84
C ALA A 16 15.03 -10.28 -2.35
N LEU A 17 14.24 -9.47 -3.08
CA LEU A 17 14.45 -9.24 -4.51
C LEU A 17 15.76 -8.50 -4.78
N LEU A 18 16.12 -7.53 -3.95
CA LEU A 18 17.38 -6.80 -4.07
C LEU A 18 18.60 -7.67 -3.74
N ALA A 19 18.51 -8.48 -2.69
CA ALA A 19 19.55 -9.46 -2.37
C ALA A 19 19.75 -10.46 -3.53
N GLN A 20 18.67 -10.83 -4.22
CA GLN A 20 18.73 -11.70 -5.39
C GLN A 20 19.31 -10.97 -6.61
N ALA A 21 18.95 -9.71 -6.85
CA ALA A 21 19.51 -8.89 -7.92
C ALA A 21 21.03 -8.68 -7.73
N ALA A 22 21.47 -8.44 -6.49
CA ALA A 22 22.88 -8.32 -6.15
C ALA A 22 23.67 -9.61 -6.44
N LYS A 23 23.08 -10.79 -6.22
CA LYS A 23 23.69 -12.09 -6.59
C LYS A 23 23.91 -12.24 -8.10
N TYR A 24 23.12 -11.55 -8.93
CA TYR A 24 23.29 -11.55 -10.39
C TYR A 24 24.23 -10.45 -10.89
N GLY A 25 24.87 -9.68 -9.99
CA GLY A 25 25.80 -8.61 -10.36
C GLY A 25 25.11 -7.36 -10.90
N LEU A 26 23.81 -7.19 -10.65
CA LEU A 26 23.10 -5.96 -10.96
C LEU A 26 23.49 -4.90 -9.94
N ASP A 27 24.29 -3.93 -10.36
CA ASP A 27 24.59 -2.73 -9.58
C ASP A 27 23.43 -1.74 -9.77
N LEU A 28 22.48 -1.75 -8.84
CA LEU A 28 21.35 -0.83 -8.87
C LEU A 28 21.62 0.36 -7.94
N PRO A 29 21.64 1.60 -8.46
CA PRO A 29 21.79 2.79 -7.63
C PRO A 29 20.68 2.86 -6.58
N GLU A 30 21.02 3.06 -5.30
CA GLU A 30 20.06 3.03 -4.18
C GLU A 30 18.85 3.96 -4.39
N GLY A 31 19.07 5.13 -4.99
CA GLY A 31 17.99 6.07 -5.31
C GLY A 31 16.99 5.50 -6.32
N THR A 32 17.48 4.93 -7.41
CA THR A 32 16.66 4.32 -8.46
C THR A 32 15.90 3.09 -7.95
N VAL A 33 16.55 2.27 -7.12
CA VAL A 33 15.90 1.11 -6.50
C VAL A 33 14.73 1.54 -5.64
N THR A 34 14.96 2.50 -4.76
CA THR A 34 13.96 2.94 -3.79
C THR A 34 12.74 3.50 -4.51
N GLU A 35 12.96 4.38 -5.50
CA GLU A 35 11.88 4.92 -6.34
C GLU A 35 11.11 3.81 -7.08
N LEU A 36 11.83 2.88 -7.72
CA LEU A 36 11.22 1.82 -8.50
C LEU A 36 10.39 0.87 -7.62
N VAL A 37 10.92 0.47 -6.48
CA VAL A 37 10.24 -0.40 -5.50
C VAL A 37 9.01 0.30 -4.94
N THR A 38 9.12 1.59 -4.60
CA THR A 38 7.98 2.38 -4.10
C THR A 38 6.88 2.48 -5.15
N VAL A 39 7.21 2.84 -6.40
CA VAL A 39 6.24 2.95 -7.49
C VAL A 39 5.59 1.61 -7.80
N LEU A 40 6.37 0.54 -7.95
CA LEU A 40 5.85 -0.80 -8.23
C LEU A 40 4.96 -1.31 -7.10
N SER A 41 5.41 -1.20 -5.85
CA SER A 41 4.62 -1.64 -4.70
C SER A 41 3.30 -0.88 -4.60
N THR A 42 3.33 0.44 -4.85
CA THR A 42 2.15 1.29 -4.85
C THR A 42 1.19 0.91 -5.98
N ALA A 43 1.70 0.73 -7.19
CA ALA A 43 0.91 0.34 -8.35
C ALA A 43 0.25 -1.03 -8.14
N VAL A 44 0.99 -2.03 -7.65
CA VAL A 44 0.47 -3.36 -7.34
C VAL A 44 -0.58 -3.29 -6.24
N TYR A 45 -0.31 -2.56 -5.16
CA TYR A 45 -1.26 -2.38 -4.06
C TYR A 45 -2.61 -1.84 -4.56
N TYR A 46 -2.60 -0.74 -5.32
CA TYR A 46 -3.83 -0.13 -5.82
C TYR A 46 -4.49 -0.96 -6.93
N ALA A 47 -3.71 -1.62 -7.79
CA ALA A 47 -4.25 -2.50 -8.81
C ALA A 47 -5.01 -3.69 -8.21
N LEU A 48 -4.44 -4.33 -7.17
CA LEU A 48 -5.09 -5.42 -6.45
C LEU A 48 -6.33 -4.93 -5.72
N ALA A 49 -6.26 -3.78 -5.04
CA ALA A 49 -7.41 -3.17 -4.39
C ALA A 49 -8.54 -2.90 -5.39
N ARG A 50 -8.21 -2.34 -6.56
CA ARG A 50 -9.17 -2.03 -7.62
C ARG A 50 -9.77 -3.28 -8.26
N LEU A 51 -8.97 -4.33 -8.45
CA LEU A 51 -9.45 -5.62 -8.96
C LEU A 51 -10.41 -6.27 -7.95
N LEU A 52 -10.09 -6.20 -6.67
CA LEU A 52 -10.92 -6.74 -5.60
C LEU A 52 -12.26 -5.98 -5.51
N GLU A 53 -12.25 -4.65 -5.62
CA GLU A 53 -13.47 -3.83 -5.71
C GLU A 53 -14.36 -4.26 -6.89
N ARG A 54 -13.77 -4.47 -8.08
CA ARG A 54 -14.51 -4.88 -9.28
C ARG A 54 -15.13 -6.27 -9.13
N ARG A 55 -14.42 -7.21 -8.52
CA ARG A 55 -14.90 -8.59 -8.33
C ARG A 55 -15.88 -8.71 -7.17
N LEU A 56 -15.74 -7.90 -6.14
CA LEU A 56 -16.54 -7.93 -4.93
C LEU A 56 -17.06 -6.53 -4.58
N PRO A 57 -18.01 -5.97 -5.34
CA PRO A 57 -18.57 -4.64 -5.09
C PRO A 57 -19.25 -4.54 -3.71
N LYS A 58 -19.72 -5.67 -3.16
CA LYS A 58 -20.28 -5.76 -1.81
C LYS A 58 -19.23 -5.86 -0.70
N ALA A 59 -17.97 -6.20 -1.00
CA ALA A 59 -16.92 -6.29 0.01
C ALA A 59 -16.62 -4.93 0.63
N GLY A 60 -16.62 -3.84 -0.13
CA GLY A 60 -16.50 -2.49 0.43
C GLY A 60 -17.62 -2.18 1.45
N ARG A 61 -18.86 -2.54 1.11
CA ARG A 61 -20.02 -2.41 2.03
C ARG A 61 -19.92 -3.33 3.25
N LEU A 62 -19.48 -4.58 3.07
CA LEU A 62 -19.28 -5.55 4.14
C LEU A 62 -18.14 -5.14 5.09
N LEU A 63 -17.04 -4.63 4.56
CA LEU A 63 -15.90 -4.11 5.34
C LEU A 63 -16.30 -2.86 6.14
N LEU A 64 -17.12 -1.98 5.55
CA LEU A 64 -17.71 -0.85 6.25
C LEU A 64 -18.73 -1.29 7.33
N SER A 65 -19.60 -2.26 7.02
CA SER A 65 -20.61 -2.75 7.97
C SER A 65 -20.03 -3.60 9.10
N LEU A 66 -18.89 -4.28 8.87
CA LEU A 66 -18.15 -5.02 9.89
C LEU A 66 -17.38 -4.10 10.87
N GLY A 67 -17.46 -2.78 10.70
CA GLY A 67 -16.90 -1.82 11.66
C GLY A 67 -15.37 -1.80 11.73
N LEU A 68 -14.69 -2.29 10.69
CA LEU A 68 -13.22 -2.25 10.57
C LEU A 68 -12.66 -0.82 10.52
N THR A 69 -13.53 0.17 10.29
CA THR A 69 -13.26 1.59 10.52
C THR A 69 -14.26 2.12 11.56
N ARG A 70 -13.77 2.39 12.77
CA ARG A 70 -14.51 3.08 13.85
C ARG A 70 -14.28 4.60 13.88
N ARG A 71 -13.44 5.12 12.98
CA ARG A 71 -13.12 6.55 12.93
C ARG A 71 -14.12 7.26 12.03
N SER A 72 -14.92 8.13 12.63
CA SER A 72 -15.71 9.12 11.91
C SER A 72 -14.76 10.08 11.19
N PRO A 73 -14.91 10.31 9.87
CA PRO A 73 -14.13 11.32 9.18
C PRO A 73 -14.41 12.70 9.78
N VAL A 74 -13.38 13.37 10.30
CA VAL A 74 -13.48 14.75 10.78
C VAL A 74 -13.23 15.68 9.61
N TYR A 75 -14.30 16.18 9.01
CA TYR A 75 -14.22 17.21 8.00
C TYR A 75 -13.96 18.55 8.69
N ARG A 76 -12.79 19.17 8.46
CA ARG A 76 -12.61 20.58 8.81
C ARG A 76 -13.47 21.40 7.84
N SER A 77 -14.48 22.08 8.38
CA SER A 77 -15.21 23.09 7.62
C SER A 77 -14.25 24.23 7.26
N PRO A 78 -14.20 24.68 6.00
CA PRO A 78 -13.36 25.80 5.59
C PRO A 78 -13.99 27.11 6.10
N GLY A 79 -13.80 27.42 7.38
CA GLY A 79 -14.39 28.62 7.99
C GLY A 79 -14.07 28.88 9.47
N GLY A 80 -13.16 28.12 10.10
CA GLY A 80 -12.77 28.34 11.49
C GLY A 80 -11.59 29.29 11.64
N ALA A 81 -11.77 30.55 11.29
CA ALA A 81 -10.91 31.65 11.74
C ALA A 81 -11.70 32.49 12.74
N ALA A 82 -11.31 32.41 14.02
CA ALA A 82 -11.55 33.42 15.04
C ALA A 82 -10.53 33.18 16.16
#